data_AF-A0A238U8H6-F1
#
_entry.id   AF-A0A238U8H6-F1
#
_cell.length_a   1.000
_cell.length_b   1.000
_cell.length_c   1.000
_cell.angle_alpha   90.00
_cell.angle_beta   90.00
_cell.angle_gamma   90.00
#
_symmetry.space_group_name_H-M   'P 1'
#
loop_
_entity.id
_entity.type
_entity.pdbx_description
1 polymer ?
#
loop_
_entity_poly.entity_id
_entity_poly.type
_entity_poly.pdbx_seq_one_letter_code
_entity_poly.pdbx_strand_id
1 'polypeptide(L)'
;MKVKTKRDVLKLQEKIKQELGLDVSKYKDEEVVENFVEILLLPNYIVSWVIRPIFISFLIYIFGFYVFNLVHIEYVFYAIIGFGLFIVFGISFGFLSLVFKMKNDILEIVDYSLDILKLAIQDISKINNQITVDNKNDVLSLVFKGIIHIVTIPLLTKSVTSKIPFIGRIASSLIKRVLTVVSNRLEFKEDNIEDFVASPLEEKHKLYTAYMKTIIATSNGLETFISFVFRVLKIPMLVFFFFSSSALLLFLYLIN
;
A
#
# COMPACT_ATOMS: atom_id res chain seq x y z
N MET A 1 4.96 2.26 -20.88
CA MET A 1 3.82 1.30 -20.97
C MET A 1 2.99 1.35 -19.69
N LYS A 2 1.65 1.36 -19.79
CA LYS A 2 0.71 1.24 -18.65
C LYS A 2 0.25 -0.21 -18.55
N VAL A 3 0.27 -0.80 -17.35
CA VAL A 3 -0.08 -2.22 -17.14
C VAL A 3 -1.43 -2.29 -16.41
N LYS A 4 -2.41 -2.96 -17.02
CA LYS A 4 -3.76 -3.10 -16.43
C LYS A 4 -4.28 -4.54 -16.48
N THR A 5 -3.93 -5.30 -17.50
CA THR A 5 -4.48 -6.64 -17.78
C THR A 5 -3.43 -7.74 -17.67
N LYS A 6 -3.87 -9.01 -17.55
CA LYS A 6 -2.96 -10.17 -17.58
C LYS A 6 -2.13 -10.24 -18.88
N ARG A 7 -2.70 -9.82 -20.02
CA ARG A 7 -1.98 -9.75 -21.30
C ARG A 7 -0.88 -8.70 -21.27
N ASP A 8 -1.10 -7.57 -20.61
CA ASP A 8 -0.07 -6.54 -20.45
C ASP A 8 1.09 -7.02 -19.58
N VAL A 9 0.80 -7.86 -18.57
CA VAL A 9 1.84 -8.47 -17.73
C VAL A 9 2.73 -9.43 -18.54
N LEU A 10 2.14 -10.25 -19.40
CA LEU A 10 2.89 -11.15 -20.29
C LEU A 10 3.77 -10.36 -21.28
N LYS A 11 3.20 -9.34 -21.92
CA LYS A 11 3.95 -8.45 -22.81
C LYS A 11 5.11 -7.75 -22.10
N LEU A 12 4.90 -7.34 -20.85
CA LEU A 12 5.94 -6.72 -20.04
C LEU A 12 7.07 -7.72 -19.73
N GLN A 13 6.72 -8.95 -19.38
CA GLN A 13 7.69 -10.01 -19.10
C GLN A 13 8.52 -10.34 -20.35
N GLU A 14 7.88 -10.50 -21.50
CA GLU A 14 8.57 -10.73 -22.78
C GLU A 14 9.49 -9.55 -23.13
N LYS A 15 9.00 -8.32 -22.97
CA LYS A 15 9.79 -7.11 -23.24
C LYS A 15 11.03 -7.03 -22.35
N ILE A 16 10.90 -7.28 -21.05
CA ILE A 16 12.04 -7.28 -20.11
C ILE A 16 13.04 -8.38 -20.48
N LYS A 17 12.56 -9.58 -20.82
CA LYS A 17 13.43 -10.69 -21.21
C LYS A 17 14.19 -10.40 -22.50
N GLN A 18 13.54 -9.79 -23.49
CA GLN A 18 14.14 -9.46 -24.78
C GLN A 18 15.11 -8.28 -24.71
N GLU A 19 14.73 -7.19 -24.02
CA GLU A 19 15.54 -5.96 -23.97
C GLU A 19 16.63 -6.02 -22.90
N LEU A 20 16.39 -6.68 -21.77
CA LEU A 20 17.29 -6.65 -20.62
C LEU A 20 17.95 -8.00 -20.30
N GLY A 21 17.51 -9.09 -20.94
CA GLY A 21 18.01 -10.43 -20.64
C GLY A 21 17.66 -10.93 -19.23
N LEU A 22 16.74 -10.24 -18.55
CA LEU A 22 16.42 -10.48 -17.14
C LEU A 22 15.11 -11.27 -17.00
N ASP A 23 15.13 -12.34 -16.20
CA ASP A 23 13.91 -13.00 -15.75
C ASP A 23 13.49 -12.49 -14.38
N VAL A 24 12.55 -11.55 -14.36
CA VAL A 24 12.00 -10.97 -13.12
C VAL A 24 11.33 -12.04 -12.24
N SER A 25 10.87 -13.14 -12.83
CA SER A 25 10.18 -14.21 -12.10
C SER A 25 11.09 -14.91 -11.09
N LYS A 26 12.42 -14.83 -11.26
CA LYS A 26 13.42 -15.36 -10.32
C LYS A 26 13.30 -14.72 -8.94
N TYR A 27 12.82 -13.47 -8.84
CA TYR A 27 12.64 -12.77 -7.56
C TYR A 27 11.36 -13.16 -6.82
N LYS A 28 10.64 -14.19 -7.29
CA LYS A 28 9.40 -14.69 -6.70
C LYS A 28 9.62 -15.81 -5.66
N ASP A 29 10.88 -16.08 -5.30
CA ASP A 29 11.26 -17.25 -4.49
C ASP A 29 10.59 -17.29 -3.11
N GLU A 30 10.34 -18.48 -2.58
CA GLU A 30 9.50 -18.69 -1.38
C GLU A 30 10.08 -18.07 -0.10
N GLU A 31 11.41 -17.91 0.00
CA GLU A 31 12.07 -17.17 1.10
C GLU A 31 11.77 -15.66 1.09
N VAL A 32 11.65 -15.06 -0.09
CA VAL A 32 11.20 -13.66 -0.25
C VAL A 32 9.73 -13.55 0.16
N VAL A 33 8.95 -14.60 -0.07
CA VAL A 33 7.55 -14.69 0.35
C VAL A 33 7.43 -14.76 1.87
N GLU A 34 8.28 -15.51 2.58
CA GLU A 34 8.25 -15.55 4.06
C GLU A 34 8.54 -14.18 4.67
N ASN A 35 9.55 -13.45 4.18
CA ASN A 35 9.83 -12.08 4.63
C ASN A 35 8.66 -11.13 4.34
N PHE A 36 8.05 -11.22 3.16
CA PHE A 36 6.84 -10.47 2.85
C PHE A 36 5.67 -10.85 3.74
N VAL A 37 5.54 -12.13 4.11
CA VAL A 37 4.46 -12.70 4.90
C VAL A 37 4.60 -12.36 6.39
N GLU A 38 5.81 -12.19 6.90
CA GLU A 38 6.09 -11.63 8.23
C GLU A 38 5.77 -10.13 8.28
N ILE A 39 6.12 -9.38 7.24
CA ILE A 39 5.65 -7.98 7.06
C ILE A 39 4.12 -7.97 6.87
N LEU A 40 3.55 -8.99 6.23
CA LEU A 40 2.11 -9.25 6.05
C LEU A 40 1.47 -10.04 7.21
N LEU A 41 1.75 -9.70 8.46
CA LEU A 41 0.82 -9.99 9.56
C LEU A 41 -0.50 -9.17 9.47
N LEU A 42 -0.62 -8.32 8.43
CA LEU A 42 -1.82 -7.66 7.90
C LEU A 42 -3.15 -8.42 8.12
N PRO A 43 -3.24 -9.75 7.94
CA PRO A 43 -4.46 -10.52 8.13
C PRO A 43 -5.08 -10.51 9.52
N ASN A 44 -4.31 -10.91 10.53
CA ASN A 44 -4.74 -10.87 11.93
C ASN A 44 -4.88 -9.42 12.40
N TYR A 45 -4.14 -8.52 11.77
CA TYR A 45 -4.16 -7.10 12.05
C TYR A 45 -5.44 -6.42 11.55
N ILE A 46 -5.87 -6.60 10.29
CA ILE A 46 -7.09 -5.98 9.73
C ILE A 46 -8.32 -6.33 10.57
N VAL A 47 -8.42 -7.61 10.97
CA VAL A 47 -9.46 -8.08 11.90
C VAL A 47 -9.33 -7.36 13.23
N SER A 48 -8.12 -7.30 13.81
CA SER A 48 -7.86 -6.61 15.06
C SER A 48 -8.14 -5.09 15.01
N TRP A 49 -7.89 -4.40 13.90
CA TRP A 49 -8.05 -2.94 13.77
C TRP A 49 -9.47 -2.50 13.51
N VAL A 50 -10.31 -3.36 12.95
CA VAL A 50 -11.74 -3.10 12.80
C VAL A 50 -12.50 -3.57 14.03
N ILE A 51 -12.20 -4.77 14.54
CA ILE A 51 -12.94 -5.35 15.67
C ILE A 51 -12.67 -4.61 16.99
N ARG A 52 -11.43 -4.20 17.27
CA ARG A 52 -11.12 -3.51 18.54
C ARG A 52 -11.94 -2.21 18.71
N PRO A 53 -11.99 -1.28 17.74
CA PRO A 53 -12.88 -0.13 17.76
C PRO A 53 -14.36 -0.45 18.01
N ILE A 54 -14.89 -1.47 17.34
CA ILE A 54 -16.28 -1.90 17.51
C ILE A 54 -16.50 -2.39 18.94
N PHE A 55 -15.59 -3.21 19.46
CA PHE A 55 -15.67 -3.73 20.82
C PHE A 55 -15.53 -2.63 21.87
N ILE A 56 -14.60 -1.70 21.69
CA ILE A 56 -14.45 -0.52 22.57
C ILE A 56 -15.73 0.32 22.54
N SER A 57 -16.28 0.56 21.36
CA SER A 57 -17.53 1.31 21.21
C SER A 57 -18.71 0.62 21.90
N PHE A 58 -18.79 -0.71 21.78
CA PHE A 58 -19.76 -1.52 22.49
C PHE A 58 -19.60 -1.45 24.01
N LEU A 59 -18.37 -1.50 24.54
CA LEU A 59 -18.14 -1.32 25.97
C LEU A 59 -18.56 0.07 26.44
N ILE A 60 -18.21 1.13 25.72
CA ILE A 60 -18.61 2.51 26.04
C ILE A 60 -20.14 2.63 26.05
N TYR A 61 -20.83 1.99 25.11
CA TYR A 61 -22.29 1.93 25.09
C TYR A 61 -22.86 1.29 26.37
N ILE A 62 -22.32 0.15 26.82
CA ILE A 62 -22.76 -0.48 28.06
C ILE A 62 -22.48 0.41 29.27
N PHE A 63 -21.30 1.06 29.32
CA PHE A 63 -20.97 2.00 30.38
C PHE A 63 -21.89 3.23 30.40
N GLY A 64 -22.39 3.66 29.25
CA GLY A 64 -23.28 4.81 29.15
C GLY A 64 -24.58 4.65 29.95
N PHE A 65 -25.11 3.43 30.12
CA PHE A 65 -26.28 3.19 30.99
C PHE A 65 -26.05 3.59 32.45
N TYR A 66 -24.79 3.59 32.92
CA TYR A 66 -24.44 3.97 34.29
C TYR A 66 -24.04 5.44 34.42
N VAL A 67 -23.63 6.06 33.32
CA VAL A 67 -23.14 7.45 33.29
C VAL A 67 -24.27 8.43 33.05
N PHE A 68 -25.20 8.10 32.15
CA PHE A 68 -26.34 8.96 31.83
C PHE A 68 -27.48 8.75 32.83
N ASN A 69 -28.08 9.84 33.30
CA ASN A 69 -29.21 9.80 34.24
C ASN A 69 -30.53 9.57 33.49
N LEU A 70 -30.64 8.42 32.82
CA LEU A 70 -31.78 8.10 31.95
C LEU A 70 -33.07 7.90 32.76
N VAL A 71 -34.20 8.39 32.24
CA VAL A 71 -35.53 8.30 32.85
C VAL A 71 -36.49 7.53 31.95
N HIS A 72 -37.09 6.45 32.48
CA HIS A 72 -38.18 5.66 31.86
C HIS A 72 -37.97 5.33 30.38
N ILE A 73 -38.56 6.11 29.46
CA ILE A 73 -38.55 5.87 28.01
C ILE A 73 -37.16 6.09 27.40
N GLU A 74 -36.31 6.90 28.04
CA GLU A 74 -34.95 7.16 27.60
C GLU A 74 -34.09 5.89 27.64
N TYR A 75 -34.33 4.96 28.57
CA TYR A 75 -33.66 3.65 28.55
C TYR A 75 -33.93 2.88 27.27
N VAL A 76 -35.16 2.93 26.76
CA VAL A 76 -35.56 2.20 25.54
C VAL A 76 -34.92 2.85 24.32
N PHE A 77 -34.94 4.19 24.24
CA PHE A 77 -34.29 4.92 23.15
C PHE A 77 -32.78 4.72 23.16
N TYR A 78 -32.13 4.84 24.31
CA TYR A 78 -30.71 4.57 24.46
C TYR A 78 -30.39 3.13 24.06
N ALA A 79 -31.18 2.16 24.52
CA ALA A 79 -30.96 0.76 24.21
C ALA A 79 -30.99 0.47 22.71
N ILE A 80 -31.98 0.97 21.97
CA ILE A 80 -32.17 0.64 20.56
C ILE A 80 -31.37 1.58 19.65
N ILE A 81 -31.62 2.88 19.76
CA ILE A 81 -31.03 3.90 18.88
C ILE A 81 -29.56 4.09 19.23
N GLY A 82 -29.24 4.17 20.53
CA GLY A 82 -27.87 4.29 21.01
C GLY A 82 -27.01 3.12 20.55
N PHE A 83 -27.48 1.87 20.70
CA PHE A 83 -26.75 0.70 20.22
C PHE A 83 -26.41 0.79 18.73
N GLY A 84 -27.40 1.13 17.90
CA GLY A 84 -27.18 1.31 16.46
C GLY A 84 -26.12 2.38 16.16
N LEU A 85 -26.20 3.54 16.82
CA LEU A 85 -25.26 4.64 16.62
C LEU A 85 -23.84 4.32 17.10
N PHE A 86 -23.70 3.66 18.25
CA PHE A 86 -22.39 3.20 18.75
C PHE A 86 -21.77 2.17 17.81
N ILE A 87 -22.53 1.18 17.34
CA ILE A 87 -22.01 0.20 16.37
C ILE A 87 -21.56 0.90 15.08
N VAL A 88 -22.37 1.80 14.52
CA VAL A 88 -22.00 2.55 13.30
C VAL A 88 -20.74 3.39 13.53
N PHE A 89 -20.63 4.06 14.67
CA PHE A 89 -19.44 4.82 15.07
C PHE A 89 -18.21 3.93 15.23
N GLY A 90 -18.32 2.79 15.91
CA GLY A 90 -17.23 1.83 16.08
C GLY A 90 -16.74 1.28 14.74
N ILE A 91 -17.66 0.96 13.83
CA ILE A 91 -17.34 0.53 12.46
C ILE A 91 -16.65 1.64 11.68
N SER A 92 -17.17 2.87 11.71
CA SER A 92 -16.60 4.00 10.97
C SER A 92 -15.19 4.33 11.46
N PHE A 93 -14.98 4.33 12.78
CA PHE A 93 -13.66 4.50 13.40
C PHE A 93 -12.71 3.36 13.02
N GLY A 94 -13.17 2.10 13.07
CA GLY A 94 -12.38 0.94 12.66
C GLY A 94 -11.90 1.00 11.22
N PHE A 95 -12.76 1.37 10.27
CA PHE A 95 -12.36 1.57 8.88
C PHE A 95 -11.37 2.73 8.72
N LEU A 96 -11.55 3.82 9.46
CA LEU A 96 -10.64 4.95 9.42
C LEU A 96 -9.23 4.54 9.89
N SER A 97 -9.14 3.84 11.02
CA SER A 97 -7.87 3.31 11.55
C SER A 97 -7.22 2.31 10.60
N LEU A 98 -8.02 1.45 9.96
CA LEU A 98 -7.53 0.51 8.96
C LEU A 98 -6.84 1.23 7.78
N VAL A 99 -7.45 2.28 7.24
CA VAL A 99 -6.87 3.06 6.12
C VAL A 99 -5.52 3.68 6.52
N PHE A 100 -5.40 4.17 7.75
CA PHE A 100 -4.13 4.69 8.26
C PHE A 100 -3.03 3.64 8.31
N LYS A 101 -3.33 2.45 8.83
CA LYS A 101 -2.34 1.38 8.91
C LYS A 101 -1.94 0.89 7.52
N MET A 102 -2.91 0.68 6.63
CA MET A 102 -2.66 0.27 5.24
C MET A 102 -1.71 1.22 4.51
N LYS A 103 -1.73 2.52 4.81
CA LYS A 103 -0.77 3.48 4.22
C LYS A 103 0.67 3.08 4.54
N ASN A 104 0.95 2.82 5.81
CA ASN A 104 2.30 2.48 6.28
C ASN A 104 2.73 1.13 5.69
N ASP A 105 1.83 0.14 5.66
CA ASP A 105 2.15 -1.17 5.10
C ASP A 105 2.46 -1.08 3.59
N ILE A 106 1.73 -0.24 2.83
CA ILE A 106 2.01 -0.02 1.41
C ILE A 106 3.36 0.68 1.20
N LEU A 107 3.77 1.58 2.11
CA LEU A 107 5.11 2.19 2.06
C LEU A 107 6.19 1.14 2.26
N GLU A 108 6.08 0.29 3.28
CA GLU A 108 7.02 -0.80 3.53
C GLU A 108 7.13 -1.76 2.33
N ILE A 109 6.00 -2.13 1.73
CA ILE A 109 5.93 -2.96 0.51
C ILE A 109 6.68 -2.30 -0.67
N VAL A 110 6.54 -0.98 -0.78
CA VAL A 110 7.16 -0.19 -1.83
C VAL A 110 8.66 -0.12 -1.63
N ASP A 111 9.11 0.13 -0.41
CA ASP A 111 10.53 0.20 -0.07
C ASP A 111 11.19 -1.15 -0.36
N TYR A 112 10.53 -2.25 0.03
CA TYR A 112 10.96 -3.59 -0.33
C TYR A 112 11.03 -3.80 -1.86
N SER A 113 10.05 -3.30 -2.60
CA SER A 113 10.05 -3.40 -4.08
C SER A 113 11.18 -2.58 -4.71
N LEU A 114 11.55 -1.45 -4.10
CA LEU A 114 12.73 -0.67 -4.48
C LEU A 114 14.01 -1.42 -4.13
N ASP A 115 14.06 -2.19 -3.05
CA ASP A 115 15.20 -3.04 -2.72
C ASP A 115 15.39 -4.19 -3.72
N ILE A 116 14.30 -4.85 -4.14
CA ILE A 116 14.36 -5.81 -5.26
C ILE A 116 14.86 -5.12 -6.54
N LEU A 117 14.44 -3.88 -6.79
CA LEU A 117 14.90 -3.12 -7.95
C LEU A 117 16.41 -2.90 -7.91
N LYS A 118 16.98 -2.56 -6.74
CA LYS A 118 18.44 -2.41 -6.58
C LYS A 118 19.17 -3.71 -6.93
N LEU A 119 18.69 -4.85 -6.44
CA LEU A 119 19.23 -6.18 -6.76
C LEU A 119 19.13 -6.49 -8.26
N ALA A 120 17.98 -6.22 -8.86
CA ALA A 120 17.76 -6.44 -10.30
C ALA A 120 18.69 -5.58 -11.16
N ILE A 121 18.91 -4.32 -10.81
CA ILE A 121 19.86 -3.44 -11.51
C ILE A 121 21.29 -3.94 -11.36
N GLN A 122 21.68 -4.44 -10.19
CA GLN A 122 22.98 -5.05 -9.98
C GLN A 122 23.20 -6.26 -10.91
N ASP A 123 22.19 -7.11 -11.09
CA ASP A 123 22.25 -8.24 -12.00
C ASP A 123 22.30 -7.82 -13.47
N ILE A 124 21.52 -6.82 -13.88
CA ILE A 124 21.56 -6.35 -15.27
C ILE A 124 22.93 -5.74 -15.61
N SER A 125 23.54 -5.00 -14.68
CA SER A 125 24.89 -4.42 -14.87
C SER A 125 25.98 -5.47 -15.16
N LYS A 126 25.76 -6.72 -14.74
CA LYS A 126 26.64 -7.87 -14.99
C LYS A 126 26.35 -8.55 -16.33
N ILE A 127 25.10 -8.52 -16.81
CA ILE A 127 24.61 -9.35 -17.93
C ILE A 127 24.56 -8.56 -19.24
N ASN A 128 24.18 -7.27 -19.22
CA ASN A 128 23.84 -6.55 -20.44
C ASN A 128 24.58 -5.20 -20.57
N ASN A 129 25.20 -4.97 -21.72
CA ASN A 129 25.93 -3.74 -22.07
C ASN A 129 25.07 -2.73 -22.87
N GLN A 130 23.78 -3.02 -23.12
CA GLN A 130 22.88 -2.12 -23.86
C GLN A 130 22.32 -0.96 -23.02
N ILE A 131 22.72 -0.84 -21.75
CA ILE A 131 22.29 0.26 -20.89
C ILE A 131 23.21 1.46 -21.10
N THR A 132 22.62 2.56 -21.52
CA THR A 132 23.27 3.88 -21.67
C THR A 132 22.73 4.84 -20.63
N VAL A 133 23.40 5.99 -20.46
CA VAL A 133 22.89 7.06 -19.58
C VAL A 133 21.52 7.55 -20.06
N ASP A 134 21.34 7.66 -21.39
CA ASP A 134 20.10 8.14 -22.02
C ASP A 134 18.90 7.23 -21.79
N ASN A 135 19.09 5.90 -21.69
CA ASN A 135 17.98 4.95 -21.50
C ASN A 135 17.78 4.52 -20.03
N LYS A 136 18.59 5.04 -19.10
CA LYS A 136 18.63 4.67 -17.68
C LYS A 136 17.26 4.70 -17.01
N ASN A 137 16.52 5.80 -17.19
CA ASN A 137 15.23 6.01 -16.55
C ASN A 137 14.13 5.10 -17.12
N ASP A 138 14.22 4.80 -18.41
CA ASP A 138 13.30 3.88 -19.09
C ASP A 138 13.53 2.44 -18.61
N VAL A 139 14.79 2.03 -18.45
CA VAL A 139 15.16 0.73 -17.89
C VAL A 139 14.68 0.61 -16.44
N LEU A 140 14.90 1.61 -15.58
CA LEU A 140 14.36 1.64 -14.21
C LEU A 140 12.84 1.51 -14.18
N SER A 141 12.14 2.29 -15.01
CA SER A 141 10.66 2.24 -15.09
C SER A 141 10.18 0.87 -15.53
N LEU A 142 10.86 0.25 -16.50
CA LEU A 142 10.52 -1.06 -17.02
C LEU A 142 10.71 -2.15 -15.96
N VAL A 143 11.87 -2.17 -15.29
CA VAL A 143 12.21 -3.17 -14.26
C VAL A 143 11.31 -3.00 -13.04
N PHE A 144 11.08 -1.77 -12.57
CA PHE A 144 10.18 -1.52 -11.44
C PHE A 144 8.75 -1.96 -11.75
N LYS A 145 8.24 -1.70 -12.96
CA LYS A 145 6.93 -2.23 -13.40
C LYS A 145 6.92 -3.75 -13.41
N GLY A 146 8.00 -4.38 -13.88
CA GLY A 146 8.17 -5.82 -13.83
C GLY A 146 8.04 -6.36 -12.40
N ILE A 147 8.81 -5.80 -11.47
CA ILE A 147 8.80 -6.20 -10.06
C ILE A 147 7.40 -6.04 -9.46
N ILE A 148 6.77 -4.88 -9.59
CA ILE A 148 5.46 -4.64 -9.00
C ILE A 148 4.39 -5.59 -9.59
N HIS A 149 4.35 -5.76 -10.91
CA HIS A 149 3.26 -6.48 -11.57
C HIS A 149 3.44 -8.00 -11.64
N ILE A 150 4.69 -8.49 -11.68
CA ILE A 150 5.01 -9.92 -11.82
C ILE A 150 5.28 -10.56 -10.45
N VAL A 151 5.87 -9.79 -9.52
CA VAL A 151 6.32 -10.29 -8.21
C VAL A 151 5.42 -9.75 -7.10
N THR A 152 5.49 -8.44 -6.82
CA THR A 152 4.88 -7.84 -5.62
C THR A 152 3.36 -8.01 -5.57
N ILE A 153 2.62 -7.62 -6.62
CA ILE A 153 1.14 -7.71 -6.63
C ILE A 153 0.66 -9.17 -6.51
N PRO A 154 1.12 -10.13 -7.32
CA PRO A 154 0.67 -11.52 -7.21
C PRO A 154 0.98 -12.14 -5.84
N LEU A 155 2.18 -11.88 -5.29
CA LEU A 155 2.56 -12.39 -3.97
C LEU A 155 1.64 -11.85 -2.87
N LEU A 156 1.49 -10.53 -2.79
CA LEU A 156 0.66 -9.89 -1.76
C LEU A 156 -0.80 -10.28 -1.85
N THR A 157 -1.38 -10.26 -3.06
CA THR A 157 -2.79 -10.60 -3.23
C THR A 157 -3.07 -12.04 -2.88
N LYS A 158 -2.15 -12.98 -3.17
CA LYS A 158 -2.26 -14.38 -2.77
C LYS A 158 -2.17 -14.52 -1.24
N SER A 159 -1.17 -13.91 -0.62
CA SER A 159 -0.94 -13.98 0.84
C SER A 159 -2.08 -13.35 1.66
N VAL A 160 -2.64 -12.23 1.20
CA VAL A 160 -3.78 -11.58 1.88
C VAL A 160 -5.05 -12.40 1.74
N THR A 161 -5.31 -12.94 0.55
CA THR A 161 -6.55 -13.69 0.30
C THR A 161 -6.54 -15.05 1.01
N SER A 162 -5.38 -15.70 1.14
CA SER A 162 -5.27 -16.99 1.82
C SER A 162 -5.37 -16.89 3.35
N LYS A 163 -4.89 -15.79 3.94
CA LYS A 163 -4.85 -15.61 5.39
C LYS A 163 -6.07 -14.89 5.99
N ILE A 164 -6.84 -14.12 5.22
CA ILE A 164 -8.02 -13.38 5.71
C ILE A 164 -9.31 -13.94 5.12
N PRO A 165 -10.06 -14.77 5.86
CA PRO A 165 -11.41 -15.11 5.46
C PRO A 165 -12.31 -13.85 5.44
N PHE A 166 -13.25 -13.80 4.50
CA PHE A 166 -14.23 -12.72 4.28
C PHE A 166 -13.70 -11.35 3.79
N ILE A 167 -12.69 -10.76 4.44
CA ILE A 167 -12.20 -9.39 4.13
C ILE A 167 -11.03 -9.39 3.13
N GLY A 168 -10.34 -10.53 2.95
CA GLY A 168 -9.15 -10.64 2.10
C GLY A 168 -9.36 -10.22 0.64
N ARG A 169 -10.57 -10.42 0.09
CA ARG A 169 -10.91 -9.98 -1.28
C ARG A 169 -10.95 -8.45 -1.41
N ILE A 170 -11.46 -7.75 -0.40
CA ILE A 170 -11.54 -6.28 -0.42
C ILE A 170 -10.15 -5.70 -0.26
N ALA A 171 -9.38 -6.20 0.71
CA ALA A 171 -8.00 -5.77 0.96
C ALA A 171 -7.08 -6.03 -0.26
N SER A 172 -7.13 -7.23 -0.84
CA SER A 172 -6.33 -7.57 -2.03
C SER A 172 -6.69 -6.71 -3.24
N SER A 173 -7.97 -6.38 -3.42
CA SER A 173 -8.43 -5.46 -4.47
C SER A 173 -7.85 -4.05 -4.27
N LEU A 174 -7.88 -3.54 -3.03
CA LEU A 174 -7.28 -2.24 -2.69
C LEU A 174 -5.77 -2.23 -2.91
N ILE A 175 -5.03 -3.22 -2.40
CA ILE A 175 -3.58 -3.34 -2.57
C ILE A 175 -3.22 -3.35 -4.05
N LYS A 176 -3.89 -4.21 -4.84
CA LYS A 176 -3.68 -4.29 -6.28
C LYS A 176 -3.90 -2.95 -6.95
N ARG A 177 -4.97 -2.23 -6.59
CA ARG A 177 -5.31 -0.94 -7.19
C ARG A 177 -4.27 0.12 -6.84
N VAL A 178 -3.86 0.22 -5.58
CA VAL A 178 -2.85 1.18 -5.12
C VAL A 178 -1.51 0.91 -5.80
N LEU A 179 -1.01 -0.33 -5.74
CA LEU A 179 0.28 -0.69 -6.36
C LEU A 179 0.27 -0.52 -7.88
N THR A 180 -0.84 -0.83 -8.55
CA THR A 180 -0.99 -0.58 -10.00
C THR A 180 -0.93 0.92 -10.30
N VAL A 181 -1.55 1.76 -9.47
CA VAL A 181 -1.51 3.21 -9.65
C VAL A 181 -0.09 3.73 -9.41
N VAL A 182 0.57 3.31 -8.33
CA VAL A 182 1.96 3.66 -7.99
C VAL A 182 2.89 3.28 -9.15
N SER A 183 2.84 2.03 -9.61
CA SER A 183 3.69 1.54 -10.71
C SER A 183 3.47 2.29 -12.03
N ASN A 184 2.23 2.68 -12.33
CA ASN A 184 1.91 3.41 -13.56
C ASN A 184 2.23 4.91 -13.49
N ARG A 185 2.27 5.50 -12.28
CA ARG A 185 2.60 6.91 -12.06
C ARG A 185 4.07 7.17 -11.78
N LEU A 186 4.84 6.12 -11.51
CA LEU A 186 6.26 6.26 -11.27
C LEU A 186 7.00 6.65 -12.54
N GLU A 187 7.58 7.85 -12.49
CA GLU A 187 8.50 8.39 -13.48
C GLU A 187 9.82 8.69 -12.76
N PHE A 188 10.88 8.02 -13.18
CA PHE A 188 12.22 8.29 -12.68
C PHE A 188 12.71 9.56 -13.38
N LYS A 189 12.76 10.68 -12.66
CA LYS A 189 13.29 11.94 -13.19
C LYS A 189 14.79 12.03 -12.92
N GLU A 190 15.50 12.59 -13.88
CA GLU A 190 16.89 13.01 -13.70
C GLU A 190 16.92 14.24 -12.80
N ASP A 191 17.54 14.12 -11.64
CA ASP A 191 18.12 15.29 -10.98
C ASP A 191 19.50 15.49 -11.59
N ASN A 192 19.71 16.69 -12.16
CA ASN A 192 20.90 17.16 -12.88
C ASN A 192 22.18 16.42 -12.49
N ILE A 193 22.61 15.50 -13.36
CA ILE A 193 23.96 14.96 -13.34
C ILE A 193 24.78 15.79 -14.33
N GLU A 194 24.94 17.08 -14.04
CA GLU A 194 26.01 17.90 -14.63
C GLU A 194 27.29 17.63 -13.83
N ASP A 195 27.86 16.46 -14.08
CA ASP A 195 29.28 16.15 -13.92
C ASP A 195 29.47 14.69 -14.34
N PHE A 196 30.67 14.30 -14.76
CA PHE A 196 31.10 12.94 -15.13
C PHE A 196 31.31 12.65 -16.62
N VAL A 197 32.38 13.26 -17.15
CA VAL A 197 33.27 12.75 -18.22
C VAL A 197 34.64 12.55 -17.52
N ALA A 198 35.48 11.51 -17.66
CA ALA A 198 35.66 10.40 -18.60
C ALA A 198 36.38 9.22 -17.88
N SER A 199 35.96 7.97 -18.13
CA SER A 199 36.84 6.79 -18.36
C SER A 199 36.05 5.45 -18.35
N PRO A 200 36.33 4.52 -19.29
CA PRO A 200 35.46 3.37 -19.60
C PRO A 200 35.48 2.20 -18.59
N LEU A 201 36.45 2.15 -17.66
CA LEU A 201 36.47 1.13 -16.59
C LEU A 201 35.75 1.59 -15.31
N GLU A 202 35.55 2.90 -15.15
CA GLU A 202 34.73 3.46 -14.05
C GLU A 202 33.24 3.55 -14.40
N GLU A 203 32.89 3.32 -15.66
CA GLU A 203 31.53 3.52 -16.22
C GLU A 203 30.49 2.61 -15.58
N LYS A 204 30.77 1.31 -15.37
CA LYS A 204 29.81 0.37 -14.77
C LYS A 204 29.51 0.68 -13.30
N HIS A 205 30.54 1.03 -12.52
CA HIS A 205 30.35 1.40 -11.12
C HIS A 205 29.66 2.76 -11.00
N LYS A 206 29.95 3.72 -11.88
CA LYS A 206 29.29 5.02 -11.96
C LYS A 206 27.82 4.90 -12.36
N LEU A 207 27.50 4.05 -13.34
CA LEU A 207 26.13 3.78 -13.78
C LEU A 207 25.31 3.19 -12.64
N TYR A 208 25.85 2.20 -11.93
CA TYR A 208 25.20 1.62 -10.73
C TYR A 208 24.95 2.68 -9.65
N THR A 209 25.92 3.53 -9.34
CA THR A 209 25.75 4.61 -8.35
C THR A 209 24.71 5.64 -8.81
N ALA A 210 24.65 5.95 -10.10
CA ALA A 210 23.64 6.83 -10.68
C ALA A 210 22.24 6.22 -10.63
N TYR A 211 22.09 4.90 -10.81
CA TYR A 211 20.84 4.18 -10.57
C TYR A 211 20.43 4.25 -9.10
N MET A 212 21.37 4.00 -8.20
CA MET A 212 21.12 4.01 -6.76
C MET A 212 20.63 5.35 -6.25
N LYS A 213 21.26 6.45 -6.67
CA LYS A 213 20.81 7.81 -6.33
C LYS A 213 19.40 8.09 -6.84
N THR A 214 19.11 7.72 -8.09
CA THR A 214 17.77 7.88 -8.68
C THR A 214 16.71 7.06 -7.94
N ILE A 215 17.02 5.82 -7.52
CA ILE A 215 16.13 4.98 -6.70
C ILE A 215 15.83 5.64 -5.35
N ILE A 216 16.86 6.14 -4.65
CA ILE A 216 16.72 6.79 -3.34
C ILE A 216 15.88 8.08 -3.46
N ALA A 217 16.17 8.94 -4.43
CA ALA A 217 15.40 10.16 -4.68
C ALA A 217 13.92 9.86 -5.01
N THR A 218 13.71 8.77 -5.76
CA THR A 218 12.37 8.32 -6.13
C THR A 218 11.58 7.75 -4.94
N SER A 219 12.25 7.19 -3.93
CA SER A 219 11.64 6.71 -2.69
C SER A 219 10.83 7.80 -1.99
N ASN A 220 11.43 8.98 -1.81
CA ASN A 220 10.78 10.13 -1.17
C ASN A 220 9.57 10.65 -1.98
N GLY A 221 9.70 10.64 -3.31
CA GLY A 221 8.60 10.96 -4.22
C GLY A 221 7.45 9.95 -4.10
N LEU A 222 7.75 8.66 -3.96
CA LEU A 222 6.76 7.61 -3.77
C LEU A 222 6.02 7.77 -2.45
N GLU A 223 6.73 8.08 -1.37
CA GLU A 223 6.12 8.30 -0.05
C GLU A 223 5.09 9.43 -0.10
N THR A 224 5.45 10.54 -0.73
CA THR A 224 4.57 11.70 -0.91
C THR A 224 3.35 11.33 -1.75
N PHE A 225 3.55 10.59 -2.85
CA PHE A 225 2.48 10.15 -3.74
C PHE A 225 1.52 9.17 -3.06
N ILE A 226 2.04 8.17 -2.36
CA ILE A 226 1.25 7.19 -1.60
C ILE A 226 0.46 7.91 -0.52
N SER A 227 1.08 8.84 0.20
CA SER A 227 0.39 9.69 1.18
C SER A 227 -0.73 10.50 0.56
N PHE A 228 -0.56 11.02 -0.66
CA PHE A 228 -1.62 11.69 -1.42
C PHE A 228 -2.76 10.74 -1.79
N VAL A 229 -2.47 9.56 -2.34
CA VAL A 229 -3.49 8.56 -2.70
C VAL A 229 -4.31 8.14 -1.48
N PHE A 230 -3.64 7.87 -0.36
CA PHE A 230 -4.31 7.54 0.89
C PHE A 230 -5.09 8.71 1.48
N ARG A 231 -4.63 9.95 1.30
CA ARG A 231 -5.42 11.15 1.67
C ARG A 231 -6.74 11.18 0.90
N VAL A 232 -6.71 10.93 -0.42
CA VAL A 232 -7.94 10.87 -1.24
C VAL A 232 -8.85 9.73 -0.80
N LEU A 233 -8.30 8.54 -0.55
CA LEU A 233 -9.06 7.38 -0.07
C LEU A 233 -9.70 7.62 1.31
N LYS A 234 -9.03 8.39 2.17
CA LYS A 234 -9.45 8.67 3.54
C LYS A 234 -10.59 9.69 3.63
N ILE A 235 -10.72 10.61 2.68
CA ILE A 235 -11.71 11.71 2.74
C ILE A 235 -13.15 11.18 2.93
N PRO A 236 -13.67 10.24 2.10
CA PRO A 236 -15.03 9.71 2.29
C PRO A 236 -15.21 9.05 3.66
N MET A 237 -14.19 8.35 4.15
CA MET A 237 -14.23 7.69 5.46
C MET A 237 -14.22 8.70 6.60
N LEU A 238 -13.48 9.81 6.48
CA LEU A 238 -13.52 10.90 7.44
C LEU A 238 -14.90 11.57 7.47
N VAL A 239 -15.48 11.87 6.30
CA VAL A 239 -16.81 12.46 6.22
C VAL A 239 -17.84 11.54 6.89
N PHE A 240 -17.80 10.25 6.60
CA PHE A 240 -18.68 9.27 7.22
C PHE A 240 -18.45 9.17 8.73
N PHE A 241 -17.20 9.16 9.19
CA PHE A 241 -16.85 9.16 10.60
C PHE A 241 -17.40 10.40 11.32
N PHE A 242 -17.15 11.60 10.79
CA PHE A 242 -17.66 12.85 11.37
C PHE A 242 -19.18 12.86 11.42
N PHE A 243 -19.86 12.45 10.35
CA PHE A 243 -21.31 12.34 10.33
C PHE A 243 -21.83 11.38 11.42
N SER A 244 -21.25 10.18 11.51
CA SER A 244 -21.62 9.19 12.54
C SER A 244 -21.35 9.68 13.96
N SER A 245 -20.23 10.37 14.18
CA SER A 245 -19.86 10.94 15.47
C SER A 245 -20.77 12.09 15.87
N SER A 246 -21.12 12.98 14.93
CA SER A 246 -22.06 14.08 15.18
C SER A 246 -23.45 13.56 15.50
N ALA A 247 -23.93 12.55 14.76
CA ALA A 247 -25.22 11.92 15.04
C ALA A 247 -25.24 11.25 16.43
N LEU A 248 -24.17 10.55 16.81
CA LEU A 248 -24.03 9.94 18.13
C LEU A 248 -24.01 11.01 19.23
N LEU A 249 -23.18 12.06 19.11
CA LEU A 249 -23.10 13.12 20.11
C LEU A 249 -24.41 13.89 20.26
N LEU A 250 -25.11 14.18 19.15
CA LEU A 250 -26.40 14.85 19.18
C LEU A 250 -27.46 13.97 19.85
N PHE A 251 -27.46 12.67 19.57
CA PHE A 251 -28.34 11.71 20.25
C PHE A 251 -28.07 11.67 21.77
N LEU A 252 -26.80 11.60 22.17
CA LEU A 252 -26.41 11.60 23.59
C LEU A 252 -26.77 12.91 24.30
N TYR A 253 -26.69 14.04 23.59
CA TYR A 253 -27.11 15.34 24.12
C TYR A 253 -28.63 15.46 24.29
N LEU A 254 -29.42 14.87 23.38
CA LEU A 254 -30.88 14.93 23.45
C LEU A 254 -31.49 14.04 24.54
N ILE A 255 -30.76 13.01 24.96
CA ILE A 255 -31.25 11.99 25.91
C ILE A 255 -30.76 12.21 27.35
N ASN A 256 -29.96 13.25 27.58
CA ASN A 256 -29.39 13.62 28.88
C ASN A 256 -29.81 15.04 29.26
#